data_AF-A0AAU3KZC1-F1
#
_entry.id   AF-A0AAU3KZC1-F1
#
_cell.length_a   1.000
_cell.length_b   1.000
_cell.length_c   1.000
_cell.angle_alpha   90.00
_cell.angle_beta   90.00
_cell.angle_gamma   90.00
#
_symmetry.space_group_name_H-M   'P 1'
#
loop_
_entity.id
_entity.type
_entity.pdbx_description
1 polymer ?
#
loop_
_entity_poly.entity_id
_entity_poly.type
_entity_poly.pdbx_seq_one_letter_code
_entity_poly.pdbx_strand_id
1 'polypeptide(L)'
;MGDSSNTAGEGEQLDVEAVVAALIAAHNRGDHALALESSCGALRSELEQIPAEVFAEQARRDLERRGSGMLWGVVSVTLMPPRGSLTAFIRYTTEPDKKGDRYLFTLAKADSWRVCDRPVPQADVRR
;
A
#
# COMPACT_ATOMS: atom_id res chain seq x y z
N MET A 1 16.88 -0.48 30.91
CA MET A 1 15.52 -0.38 30.32
C MET A 1 15.72 -0.47 28.82
N GLY A 2 15.38 -1.62 28.23
CA GLY A 2 15.70 -1.93 26.84
C GLY A 2 14.71 -1.25 25.90
N ASP A 3 15.23 -0.49 24.94
CA ASP A 3 14.47 -0.04 23.77
C ASP A 3 14.04 -1.28 22.98
N SER A 4 12.82 -1.76 23.23
CA SER A 4 12.11 -2.62 22.29
C SER A 4 11.73 -1.79 21.09
N SER A 5 12.71 -1.55 20.23
CA SER A 5 12.48 -1.04 18.88
C SER A 5 11.57 -2.07 18.19
N ASN A 6 10.27 -1.79 18.15
CA ASN A 6 9.26 -2.55 17.39
C ASN A 6 9.44 -2.30 15.88
N THR A 7 10.69 -2.21 15.42
CA THR A 7 11.07 -2.18 14.01
C THR A 7 10.98 -3.60 13.49
N ALA A 8 10.26 -3.77 12.38
CA ALA A 8 10.22 -5.06 11.70
C ALA A 8 11.59 -5.45 11.15
N GLY A 9 11.85 -6.74 10.97
CA GLY A 9 13.08 -7.24 10.37
C GLY A 9 13.11 -6.98 8.86
N GLU A 10 14.26 -7.24 8.24
CA GLU A 10 14.43 -7.11 6.78
C GLU A 10 13.42 -7.97 5.99
N GLY A 11 13.04 -9.14 6.54
CA GLY A 11 12.04 -10.01 5.93
C GLY A 11 10.65 -9.37 5.84
N GLU A 12 10.16 -8.77 6.92
CA GLU A 12 8.88 -8.05 6.89
C GLU A 12 8.91 -6.83 5.97
N GLN A 13 10.06 -6.16 5.85
CA GLN A 13 10.20 -5.01 4.96
C GLN A 13 10.07 -5.42 3.49
N LEU A 14 10.71 -6.52 3.09
CA LEU A 14 10.59 -7.07 1.72
C LEU A 14 9.16 -7.55 1.42
N ASP A 15 8.51 -8.20 2.37
CA ASP A 15 7.11 -8.64 2.26
C ASP A 15 6.17 -7.44 2.03
N VAL A 16 6.35 -6.37 2.80
CA VAL A 16 5.57 -5.12 2.69
C VAL A 16 5.82 -4.43 1.36
N GLU A 17 7.07 -4.37 0.91
CA GLU A 17 7.42 -3.79 -0.38
C GLU A 17 6.74 -4.55 -1.54
N ALA A 18 6.79 -5.89 -1.50
CA ALA A 18 6.21 -6.73 -2.53
C ALA A 18 4.69 -6.54 -2.66
N VAL A 19 3.94 -6.57 -1.54
CA VAL A 19 2.48 -6.43 -1.59
C VAL A 19 2.04 -5.02 -2.00
N VAL A 20 2.76 -3.98 -1.57
CA VAL A 20 2.43 -2.60 -1.95
C VAL A 20 2.79 -2.34 -3.41
N ALA A 21 3.91 -2.86 -3.89
CA ALA A 21 4.26 -2.83 -5.32
C ALA A 21 3.21 -3.55 -6.17
N ALA A 22 2.71 -4.71 -5.72
CA ALA A 22 1.66 -5.46 -6.39
C ALA A 22 0.36 -4.65 -6.50
N LEU A 23 -0.09 -4.02 -5.42
CA LEU A 23 -1.29 -3.17 -5.43
C LEU A 23 -1.13 -1.95 -6.36
N ILE A 24 0.01 -1.26 -6.31
CA ILE A 24 0.29 -0.12 -7.19
C ILE A 24 0.30 -0.56 -8.66
N ALA A 25 0.93 -1.69 -8.96
CA ALA A 25 0.99 -2.25 -10.31
C ALA A 25 -0.40 -2.68 -10.81
N ALA A 26 -1.22 -3.29 -9.94
CA ALA A 26 -2.60 -3.64 -10.25
C ALA A 26 -3.42 -2.40 -10.61
N HIS A 27 -3.33 -1.33 -9.80
CA HIS A 27 -4.00 -0.06 -10.09
C HIS A 27 -3.48 0.57 -11.39
N ASN A 28 -2.17 0.63 -11.63
CA ASN A 28 -1.62 1.18 -12.87
C ASN A 28 -2.07 0.39 -14.12
N ARG A 29 -2.32 -0.91 -14.00
CA ARG A 29 -2.79 -1.78 -15.11
C ARG A 29 -4.31 -1.83 -15.24
N GLY A 30 -5.07 -1.30 -14.29
CA GLY A 30 -6.52 -1.52 -14.22
C GLY A 30 -6.90 -2.98 -13.92
N ASP A 31 -6.00 -3.74 -13.30
CA ASP A 31 -6.21 -5.14 -12.95
C ASP A 31 -6.98 -5.25 -11.62
N HIS A 32 -8.29 -5.30 -11.72
CA HIS A 32 -9.20 -5.33 -10.56
C HIS A 32 -9.05 -6.61 -9.73
N ALA A 33 -8.85 -7.76 -10.38
CA ALA A 33 -8.72 -9.04 -9.70
C ALA A 33 -7.46 -9.05 -8.82
N LEU A 34 -6.33 -8.57 -9.34
CA LEU A 34 -5.09 -8.48 -8.58
C LEU A 34 -5.18 -7.42 -7.46
N ALA A 35 -5.89 -6.31 -7.68
CA ALA A 35 -6.15 -5.32 -6.65
C ALA A 35 -6.97 -5.90 -5.48
N LEU A 36 -7.97 -6.74 -5.78
CA LEU A 36 -8.74 -7.48 -4.77
C LEU A 36 -7.89 -8.52 -4.04
N GLU A 37 -7.03 -9.25 -4.74
CA GLU A 37 -6.13 -10.24 -4.14
C GLU A 37 -5.12 -9.61 -3.18
N SER A 38 -4.63 -8.41 -3.52
CA SER A 38 -3.65 -7.64 -2.74
C SER A 38 -4.26 -6.85 -1.58
N SER A 39 -5.59 -6.89 -1.41
CA SER A 39 -6.31 -6.07 -0.42
C SER A 39 -7.12 -6.88 0.59
N CYS A 40 -7.38 -6.26 1.74
CA CYS A 40 -8.22 -6.76 2.82
C CYS A 40 -9.07 -5.64 3.41
N GLY A 41 -9.86 -5.94 4.44
CA GLY A 41 -10.52 -4.94 5.27
C GLY A 41 -11.42 -3.96 4.50
N ALA A 42 -11.29 -2.68 4.86
CA ALA A 42 -12.07 -1.61 4.26
C ALA A 42 -11.71 -1.41 2.78
N LEU A 43 -10.41 -1.46 2.44
CA LEU A 43 -9.95 -1.29 1.07
C LEU A 43 -10.56 -2.35 0.14
N ARG A 44 -10.55 -3.62 0.54
CA ARG A 44 -11.17 -4.69 -0.24
C ARG A 44 -12.67 -4.46 -0.40
N SER A 45 -13.36 -4.12 0.68
CA SER A 45 -14.81 -3.88 0.67
C SER A 45 -15.20 -2.77 -0.30
N GLU A 46 -14.38 -1.73 -0.40
CA GLU A 46 -14.57 -0.66 -1.38
C GLU A 46 -14.30 -1.13 -2.82
N LEU A 47 -13.21 -1.87 -3.04
CA LEU A 47 -12.87 -2.38 -4.36
C LEU A 47 -13.93 -3.36 -4.88
N GLU A 48 -14.53 -4.19 -4.03
CA GLU A 48 -15.62 -5.12 -4.40
C GLU A 48 -16.89 -4.39 -4.86
N GLN A 49 -17.09 -3.14 -4.46
CA GLN A 49 -18.23 -2.32 -4.89
C GLN A 49 -18.01 -1.65 -6.26
N ILE A 50 -16.79 -1.72 -6.80
CA ILE A 50 -16.44 -1.11 -8.08
C ILE A 50 -16.45 -2.22 -9.14
N PRO A 51 -17.28 -2.10 -10.21
CA PRO A 51 -17.21 -3.01 -11.34
C PRO A 51 -15.81 -2.95 -12.01
N ALA A 52 -15.33 -4.09 -12.51
CA ALA A 52 -13.97 -4.19 -13.05
C ALA A 52 -13.69 -3.19 -14.18
N GLU A 53 -14.67 -2.94 -15.04
CA GLU A 53 -14.61 -1.96 -16.13
C GLU A 53 -14.51 -0.52 -15.61
N VAL A 54 -15.20 -0.20 -14.51
CA VAL A 54 -15.14 1.12 -13.87
C VAL A 54 -13.79 1.31 -13.20
N PHE A 55 -13.28 0.26 -12.54
CA PHE A 55 -11.93 0.26 -11.96
C PHE A 55 -10.86 0.50 -13.03
N ALA A 56 -10.92 -0.22 -14.15
CA ALA A 56 -9.97 -0.09 -15.24
C ALA A 56 -9.99 1.30 -15.89
N GLU A 57 -11.18 1.87 -16.10
CA GLU A 57 -11.30 3.23 -16.64
C GLU A 57 -10.80 4.30 -15.65
N GLN A 58 -11.06 4.13 -14.35
CA GLN A 58 -10.54 5.02 -13.32
C GLN A 58 -9.01 4.93 -13.24
N ALA A 59 -8.46 3.71 -13.25
CA ALA A 59 -7.03 3.45 -13.31
C ALA A 59 -6.36 4.14 -14.50
N ARG A 60 -6.96 4.03 -15.70
CA ARG A 60 -6.47 4.68 -16.93
C ARG A 60 -6.46 6.21 -16.78
N ARG A 61 -7.57 6.81 -16.32
CA ARG A 61 -7.67 8.27 -16.12
C ARG A 61 -6.67 8.77 -15.08
N ASP A 62 -6.50 8.03 -14.00
CA ASP A 62 -5.51 8.35 -12.98
C ASP A 62 -4.10 8.28 -13.57
N LEU A 63 -3.78 7.24 -14.34
CA LEU A 63 -2.48 7.07 -14.98
C LEU A 63 -2.19 8.21 -15.97
N GLU A 64 -3.17 8.62 -16.79
CA GLU A 64 -3.05 9.75 -17.71
C GLU A 64 -2.82 11.08 -16.99
N ARG A 65 -3.47 11.26 -15.84
CA ARG A 65 -3.36 12.49 -15.04
C ARG A 65 -2.06 12.58 -14.24
N ARG A 66 -1.62 11.48 -13.63
CA ARG A 66 -0.54 11.48 -12.63
C ARG A 66 0.75 10.81 -13.09
N GLY A 67 0.71 9.98 -14.13
CA GLY A 67 1.80 9.08 -14.52
C GLY A 67 1.83 7.78 -13.71
N SER A 68 2.72 6.86 -14.10
CA SER A 68 2.88 5.57 -13.42
C SER A 68 3.39 5.75 -12.00
N GLY A 69 2.68 5.17 -11.02
CA GLY A 69 3.15 5.15 -9.64
C GLY A 69 4.41 4.28 -9.52
N MET A 70 5.45 4.79 -8.86
CA MET A 70 6.73 4.15 -8.62
C MET A 70 7.01 4.11 -7.12
N LEU A 71 7.28 2.91 -6.60
CA LEU A 71 7.74 2.72 -5.23
C LEU A 71 9.22 3.11 -5.13
N TRP A 72 9.56 3.97 -4.18
CA TRP A 72 10.93 4.41 -3.87
C TRP A 72 11.55 3.65 -2.70
N GLY A 73 10.73 3.04 -1.86
CA GLY A 73 11.17 2.19 -0.76
C GLY A 73 10.30 2.33 0.49
N VAL A 74 10.48 1.37 1.38
CA VAL A 74 9.87 1.37 2.71
C VAL A 74 10.74 2.20 3.66
N VAL A 75 10.15 3.18 4.33
CA VAL A 75 10.84 4.08 5.27
C VAL A 75 10.90 3.48 6.66
N SER A 76 9.80 2.91 7.12
CA SER A 76 9.70 2.27 8.42
C SER A 76 8.53 1.30 8.44
N VAL A 77 8.68 0.22 9.20
CA VAL A 77 7.63 -0.75 9.47
C VAL A 77 7.48 -0.89 10.98
N THR A 78 6.24 -0.79 11.45
CA THR A 78 5.89 -0.96 12.87
C THR A 78 4.91 -2.11 12.99
N LEU A 79 5.30 -3.14 13.75
CA LEU A 79 4.44 -4.27 14.06
C LEU A 79 3.42 -3.87 15.12
N MET A 80 2.15 -4.14 14.86
CA MET A 80 1.05 -3.81 15.77
C MET A 80 0.63 -5.08 16.55
N PRO A 81 0.54 -5.04 17.90
CA PRO A 81 0.04 -6.17 18.68
C PRO A 81 -1.49 -6.33 18.58
N PRO A 82 -2.03 -7.56 18.55
CA PRO A 82 -1.34 -8.84 18.42
C PRO A 82 -0.77 -9.06 17.00
N ARG A 83 0.34 -9.82 16.91
CA ARG A 83 1.05 -10.11 15.64
C ARG A 83 0.04 -10.59 14.58
N GLY A 84 0.06 -9.94 13.41
CA GLY A 84 -0.94 -10.15 12.36
C GLY A 84 -1.35 -8.85 11.68
N SER A 85 -0.96 -7.70 12.23
CA SER A 85 -1.08 -6.39 11.59
C SER A 85 0.22 -5.59 11.71
N LEU A 86 0.46 -4.71 10.74
CA LEU A 86 1.54 -3.75 10.78
C LEU A 86 1.13 -2.46 10.08
N THR A 87 1.85 -1.39 10.38
CA THR A 87 1.79 -0.15 9.63
C THR A 87 3.13 0.13 8.99
N ALA A 88 3.14 0.57 7.74
CA ALA A 88 4.36 0.91 7.01
C ALA A 88 4.27 2.32 6.45
N PHE A 89 5.31 3.12 6.67
CA PHE A 89 5.50 4.35 5.90
C PHE A 89 6.30 4.02 4.65
N ILE A 90 5.71 4.28 3.48
CA ILE A 90 6.29 3.98 2.18
C ILE A 90 6.45 5.26 1.40
N ARG A 91 7.60 5.41 0.74
CA ARG A 91 7.77 6.45 -0.26
C ARG A 91 7.33 5.91 -1.61
N TYR A 92 6.37 6.58 -2.21
CA TYR A 92 6.07 6.37 -3.62
C TYR A 92 5.90 7.74 -4.30
N THR A 93 6.25 7.79 -5.58
CA THR A 93 6.07 8.98 -6.42
C THR A 93 5.24 8.59 -7.63
N THR A 94 4.67 9.57 -8.30
CA THR A 94 4.22 9.41 -9.69
C THR A 94 5.09 10.23 -10.65
N GLU A 95 6.07 10.96 -10.10
CA GLU A 95 7.03 11.79 -10.82
C GLU A 95 8.44 11.16 -10.74
N PRO A 96 9.00 10.66 -11.85
CA PRO A 96 10.23 9.85 -11.84
C PRO A 96 11.45 10.58 -11.26
N ASP A 97 11.48 11.92 -11.35
CA ASP A 97 12.62 12.73 -10.90
C ASP A 97 12.46 13.27 -9.47
N LYS A 98 11.36 12.97 -8.79
CA LYS A 98 11.11 13.44 -7.42
C LYS A 98 11.24 12.32 -6.41
N LYS A 99 11.82 12.67 -5.25
CA LYS A 99 11.70 11.83 -4.05
C LYS A 99 10.21 11.65 -3.74
N GLY A 100 9.78 10.41 -3.63
CA GLY A 100 8.38 10.08 -3.36
C GLY A 100 7.86 10.65 -2.03
N ASP A 101 6.57 10.95 -2.03
CA ASP A 101 5.81 11.32 -0.85
C ASP A 101 5.62 10.11 0.06
N ARG A 102 5.50 10.38 1.36
CA ARG A 102 5.35 9.33 2.36
C ARG A 102 3.88 9.06 2.62
N TYR A 103 3.49 7.79 2.52
CA TYR A 103 2.16 7.32 2.80
C TYR A 103 2.20 6.24 3.87
N LEU A 104 1.22 6.28 4.76
CA LEU A 104 0.96 5.24 5.74
C LEU A 104 0.08 4.17 5.08
N PHE A 105 0.57 2.93 5.10
CA PHE A 105 -0.18 1.75 4.71
C PHE A 105 -0.47 0.90 5.95
N THR A 106 -1.71 0.46 6.09
CA THR A 106 -2.11 -0.56 7.08
C THR A 106 -2.16 -1.91 6.39
N LEU A 107 -1.45 -2.90 6.93
CA LEU A 107 -1.40 -4.24 6.37
C LEU A 107 -1.78 -5.28 7.42
N ALA A 108 -2.41 -6.36 6.97
CA ALA A 108 -2.67 -7.52 7.81
C ALA A 108 -2.24 -8.81 7.12
N LYS A 109 -1.86 -9.80 7.93
CA LYS A 109 -1.47 -11.13 7.47
C LYS A 109 -2.54 -12.14 7.86
N ALA A 110 -3.17 -12.74 6.86
CA ALA A 110 -3.92 -13.98 7.01
C ALA A 110 -3.00 -15.14 6.60
N ASP A 111 -3.01 -15.49 5.31
CA ASP A 111 -2.05 -16.42 4.70
C ASP A 111 -0.87 -15.68 4.04
N SER A 112 -1.15 -14.48 3.52
CA SER A 112 -0.19 -13.53 2.95
C SER A 112 -0.48 -12.12 3.45
N TRP A 113 0.50 -11.23 3.34
CA TRP A 113 0.28 -9.80 3.62
C TRP A 113 -0.64 -9.20 2.57
N ARG A 114 -1.56 -8.35 3.03
CA ARG A 114 -2.51 -7.58 2.20
C ARG A 114 -2.67 -6.18 2.76
N VAL A 115 -3.00 -5.22 1.90
CA VAL A 115 -3.29 -3.83 2.30
C VAL A 115 -4.74 -3.71 2.72
N CYS A 116 -5.02 -3.30 3.95
CA CYS A 116 -6.37 -3.33 4.51
C CYS A 116 -7.12 -1.99 4.44
N ASP A 117 -6.40 -0.88 4.35
CA ASP A 117 -6.97 0.47 4.32
C ASP A 117 -6.42 1.29 3.17
N ARG A 118 -7.12 2.36 2.81
CA ARG A 118 -6.62 3.35 1.86
C ARG A 118 -5.31 3.95 2.39
N PRO A 119 -4.27 4.07 1.54
CA PRO A 119 -3.04 4.73 1.94
C PRO A 119 -3.29 6.19 2.33
N VAL A 120 -2.80 6.60 3.49
CA VAL A 120 -3.00 7.96 4.01
C VAL A 120 -1.71 8.76 3.85
N PRO A 121 -1.74 9.97 3.27
CA PRO A 121 -0.57 10.84 3.24
C PRO A 121 -0.04 11.08 4.66
N GLN A 122 1.28 11.02 4.87
CA GLN A 122 1.86 11.23 6.20
C GLN A 122 1.43 12.59 6.82
N ALA A 123 1.21 13.60 5.99
CA ALA A 123 0.74 14.92 6.42
C ALA A 123 -0.62 14.88 7.15
N ASP A 124 -1.44 13.87 6.88
CA ASP A 124 -2.80 13.75 7.40
C ASP A 124 -2.91 12.82 8.63
N VAL A 125 -1.85 12.09 8.99
CA VAL A 125 -1.85 11.12 10.11
C VAL A 125 -1.91 11.81 11.50
N ARG A 126 -1.69 13.13 11.58
CA ARG A 126 -1.61 13.90 12.85
C ARG A 126 -2.74 14.91 13.06
N ARG A 127 -3.77 14.89 12.23
CA ARG A 127 -4.98 15.71 12.42
C ARG A 127 -6.06 14.92 13.13
#